data_AF-A0A554W8M6-F1
#
_entry.id   AF-A0A554W8M6-F1
#
_cell.length_a   1.000
_cell.length_b   1.000
_cell.length_c   1.000
_cell.angle_alpha   90.00
_cell.angle_beta   90.00
_cell.angle_gamma   90.00
#
_symmetry.space_group_name_H-M   'P 1'
#
loop_
_entity.id
_entity.type
_entity.pdbx_description
1 polymer ?
#
loop_
_entity_poly.entity_id
_entity_poly.type
_entity_poly.pdbx_seq_one_letter_code
_entity_poly.pdbx_strand_id
1 'polypeptide(L)'
;MPLTEPASARLQAIELARRLWLDERREDPTVLPDWIAASWRRCLARGRQPYERLTFDQVGASAQRCALERNAALRRVATPIIESSLAQAMRDTGYFALLTDAHGVVIGVHGPADLANPHVQAIARIGVDLSEAAVGTTAIGAALGERMPVWLHRGEHFFEDTAVYSCAGAPLFGPDGACIGMLDLTGVLAPERRALKHLVAATARRIEHALVAAAPHALSLRLAWPGRLPGDDADGILALDGDGAIVAANRAAAEMLDLQPPWPHIEAALALPASALFDAARRQRPPWEAPTWAGLRVMLLAQLASQEPPAGASATALPLRHRQTALIRQAVAEAGGNVAEAARRLGISRATVYRKLQSP
;
A
#
# COMPACT_ATOMS: atom_id res chain seq x y z
N MET A 1 -18.60 24.80 17.95
CA MET A 1 -18.16 25.41 16.68
C MET A 1 -19.15 24.99 15.61
N PRO A 2 -19.78 25.90 14.85
CA PRO A 2 -20.68 25.51 13.78
C PRO A 2 -19.89 24.69 12.76
N LEU A 3 -20.45 23.59 12.27
CA LEU A 3 -19.89 22.84 11.14
C LEU A 3 -19.68 23.85 10.01
N THR A 4 -18.43 24.00 9.56
CA THR A 4 -18.09 24.86 8.43
C THR A 4 -18.92 24.43 7.22
N GLU A 5 -19.54 25.39 6.52
CA GLU A 5 -20.46 25.17 5.38
C GLU A 5 -20.05 24.07 4.37
N PRO A 6 -18.76 23.84 4.04
CA PRO A 6 -18.36 22.79 3.11
C PRO A 6 -18.66 21.36 3.58
N ALA A 7 -18.56 21.09 4.89
CA ALA A 7 -18.83 19.77 5.46
C ALA A 7 -20.32 19.43 5.39
N SER A 8 -21.18 20.44 5.58
CA SER A 8 -22.62 20.32 5.44
C SER A 8 -23.02 20.05 3.99
N ALA A 9 -22.43 20.79 3.04
CA ALA A 9 -22.70 20.61 1.61
C ALA A 9 -22.33 19.20 1.10
N ARG A 10 -21.21 18.62 1.58
CA ARG A 10 -20.82 17.27 1.16
C ARG A 10 -21.81 16.21 1.63
N LEU A 11 -22.26 16.28 2.88
CA LEU A 11 -23.25 15.35 3.43
C LEU A 11 -24.60 15.48 2.70
N GLN A 12 -25.03 16.70 2.38
CA GLN A 12 -26.25 16.93 1.59
C GLN A 12 -26.15 16.34 0.18
N ALA A 13 -24.99 16.44 -0.48
CA ALA A 13 -24.77 15.83 -1.79
C ALA A 13 -24.81 14.30 -1.74
N ILE A 14 -24.26 13.69 -0.69
CA ILE A 14 -24.33 12.23 -0.46
C ILE A 14 -25.79 11.81 -0.24
N GLU A 15 -26.53 12.55 0.58
CA GLU A 15 -27.94 12.26 0.85
C GLU A 15 -28.80 12.38 -0.42
N LEU A 16 -28.56 13.42 -1.22
CA LEU A 16 -29.20 13.56 -2.54
C LEU A 16 -28.88 12.38 -3.44
N ALA A 17 -27.62 11.93 -3.48
CA ALA A 17 -27.21 10.77 -4.26
C ALA A 17 -27.93 9.49 -3.82
N ARG A 18 -28.04 9.26 -2.50
CA ARG A 18 -28.77 8.12 -1.93
C ARG A 18 -30.22 8.15 -2.38
N ARG A 19 -30.92 9.27 -2.21
CA ARG A 19 -32.33 9.38 -2.60
C ARG A 19 -32.53 9.09 -4.09
N LEU A 20 -31.71 9.69 -4.96
CA LEU A 20 -31.83 9.48 -6.40
C LEU A 20 -31.58 8.03 -6.80
N TRP A 21 -30.50 7.42 -6.31
CA TRP A 21 -30.07 6.10 -6.75
C TRP A 21 -30.80 4.95 -6.05
N LEU A 22 -30.98 5.05 -4.73
CA LEU A 22 -31.46 3.97 -3.89
C LEU A 22 -32.99 3.97 -3.76
N ASP A 23 -33.61 5.16 -3.67
CA ASP A 23 -35.06 5.29 -3.51
C ASP A 23 -35.76 5.48 -4.86
N GLU A 24 -35.32 6.48 -5.63
CA GLU A 24 -35.97 6.86 -6.90
C GLU A 24 -35.51 5.99 -8.09
N ARG A 25 -34.47 5.16 -7.92
CA ARG A 25 -33.88 4.32 -8.99
C ARG A 25 -33.42 5.13 -10.22
N ARG A 26 -33.04 6.38 -10.00
CA ARG A 26 -32.54 7.31 -11.03
C ARG A 26 -31.03 7.41 -10.92
N GLU A 27 -30.34 6.78 -11.85
CA GLU A 27 -28.88 6.85 -11.93
C GLU A 27 -28.46 8.22 -12.48
N ASP A 28 -27.71 8.97 -11.67
CA ASP A 28 -26.96 10.14 -12.09
C ASP A 28 -25.47 9.92 -11.81
N PRO A 29 -24.65 9.64 -12.83
CA PRO A 29 -23.22 9.35 -12.67
C PRO A 29 -22.40 10.58 -12.28
N THR A 30 -22.96 11.80 -12.33
CA THR A 30 -22.22 13.01 -11.96
C THR A 30 -22.11 13.21 -10.44
N VAL A 31 -22.92 12.52 -9.66
CA VAL A 31 -23.08 12.76 -8.22
C VAL A 31 -22.20 11.82 -7.37
N LEU A 32 -21.76 10.69 -7.94
CA LEU A 32 -20.99 9.65 -7.26
C LEU A 32 -19.76 9.22 -8.07
N PRO A 33 -18.63 8.89 -7.42
CA PRO A 33 -17.54 8.16 -8.06
C PRO A 33 -18.03 6.86 -8.72
N ASP A 34 -17.48 6.54 -9.89
CA ASP A 34 -17.89 5.38 -10.70
C ASP A 34 -17.89 4.06 -9.94
N TRP A 35 -16.90 3.83 -9.08
CA TRP A 35 -16.80 2.59 -8.29
C TRP A 35 -17.90 2.47 -7.22
N ILE A 36 -18.36 3.59 -6.64
CA ILE A 36 -19.47 3.59 -5.68
C ILE A 36 -20.76 3.24 -6.42
N ALA A 37 -21.00 3.91 -7.54
CA ALA A 37 -22.13 3.61 -8.41
C ALA A 37 -22.15 2.13 -8.84
N ALA A 38 -21.00 1.60 -9.27
CA ALA A 38 -20.87 0.18 -9.63
C ALA A 38 -21.19 -0.75 -8.44
N SER A 39 -20.66 -0.46 -7.26
CA SER A 39 -20.92 -1.25 -6.04
C SER A 39 -22.39 -1.19 -5.60
N TRP A 40 -23.02 -0.01 -5.68
CA TRP A 40 -24.45 0.15 -5.39
C TRP A 40 -25.31 -0.66 -6.37
N ARG A 41 -25.03 -0.62 -7.67
CA ARG A 41 -25.71 -1.47 -8.66
C ARG A 41 -25.57 -2.95 -8.33
N ARG A 42 -24.37 -3.41 -7.93
CA ARG A 42 -24.15 -4.80 -7.53
C ARG A 42 -24.95 -5.19 -6.29
N CYS A 43 -25.04 -4.32 -5.28
CA CYS A 43 -25.85 -4.55 -4.09
C CYS A 43 -27.33 -4.70 -4.44
N LEU A 44 -27.85 -3.80 -5.29
CA LEU A 44 -29.24 -3.82 -5.76
C LEU A 44 -29.56 -5.02 -6.63
N ALA A 45 -28.66 -5.40 -7.54
CA ALA A 45 -28.81 -6.59 -8.37
C ALA A 45 -28.84 -7.89 -7.54
N ARG A 46 -28.22 -7.90 -6.36
CA ARG A 46 -28.30 -9.00 -5.38
C ARG A 46 -29.56 -8.94 -4.50
N GLY A 47 -30.46 -8.00 -4.74
CA GLY A 47 -31.72 -7.85 -3.99
C GLY A 47 -31.58 -7.21 -2.61
N ARG A 48 -30.40 -6.68 -2.25
CA ARG A 48 -30.16 -6.01 -0.96
C ARG A 48 -30.95 -4.71 -0.90
N GLN A 49 -31.54 -4.41 0.26
CA GLN A 49 -32.27 -3.16 0.48
C GLN A 49 -31.47 -2.21 1.40
N PRO A 50 -31.30 -0.92 1.06
CA PRO A 50 -30.49 0.02 1.85
C PRO A 50 -30.89 0.15 3.33
N TYR A 51 -32.16 -0.08 3.63
CA TYR A 51 -32.77 0.07 4.95
C TYR A 51 -33.00 -1.26 5.69
N GLU A 52 -32.54 -2.39 5.13
CA GLU A 52 -32.58 -3.64 5.87
C GLU A 52 -31.61 -3.60 7.05
N ARG A 53 -31.95 -4.30 8.13
CA ARG A 53 -31.07 -4.39 9.30
C ARG A 53 -29.84 -5.19 8.96
N LEU A 54 -28.68 -4.61 9.22
CA LEU A 54 -27.40 -5.28 8.98
C LEU A 54 -26.88 -5.94 10.25
N THR A 55 -26.49 -7.21 10.13
CA THR A 55 -25.73 -7.94 11.15
C THR A 55 -24.27 -8.06 10.73
N PHE A 56 -23.36 -7.85 11.68
CA PHE A 56 -21.92 -8.03 11.48
C PHE A 56 -21.50 -9.39 12.03
N ASP A 57 -21.84 -10.43 11.25
CA ASP A 57 -21.65 -11.81 11.67
C ASP A 57 -20.18 -12.23 11.61
N GLN A 58 -19.79 -13.07 12.57
CA GLN A 58 -18.49 -13.72 12.55
C GLN A 58 -18.58 -15.01 11.75
N VAL A 59 -17.54 -15.27 10.96
CA VAL A 59 -17.35 -16.59 10.34
C VAL A 59 -17.23 -17.66 11.43
N GLY A 60 -17.60 -18.90 11.10
CA GLY A 60 -17.50 -20.02 12.05
C GLY A 60 -16.07 -20.21 12.57
N ALA A 61 -15.93 -20.70 13.80
CA ALA A 61 -14.63 -20.80 14.50
C ALA A 61 -13.53 -21.54 13.68
N SER A 62 -13.90 -22.55 12.89
CA SER A 62 -12.94 -23.25 12.02
C SER A 62 -12.46 -22.38 10.85
N ALA A 63 -13.37 -21.63 10.23
CA ALA A 63 -13.03 -20.69 9.16
C ALA A 63 -12.16 -19.54 9.70
N GLN A 64 -12.47 -19.03 10.90
CA GLN A 64 -11.66 -18.01 11.56
C GLN A 64 -10.23 -18.50 11.83
N ARG A 65 -10.06 -19.71 12.37
CA ARG A 65 -8.72 -20.31 12.58
C ARG A 65 -7.96 -20.46 11.27
N CYS A 66 -8.61 -20.99 10.24
CA CYS A 66 -8.01 -21.15 8.91
C CYS A 66 -7.58 -19.80 8.31
N ALA A 67 -8.41 -18.76 8.43
CA ALA A 67 -8.08 -17.41 7.97
C ALA A 67 -6.86 -16.83 8.72
N LEU A 68 -6.78 -17.02 10.04
CA LEU A 68 -5.64 -16.56 10.84
C LEU A 68 -4.34 -17.30 10.51
N GLU A 69 -4.40 -18.62 10.33
CA GLU A 69 -3.26 -19.46 9.97
C GLU A 69 -2.75 -19.13 8.56
N ARG A 70 -3.65 -19.07 7.58
CA ARG A 70 -3.32 -18.72 6.19
C ARG A 70 -2.66 -17.35 6.08
N ASN A 71 -3.11 -16.39 6.87
CA ASN A 71 -2.61 -15.01 6.85
C ASN A 71 -1.57 -14.73 7.94
N ALA A 72 -0.98 -15.75 8.57
CA ALA A 72 -0.03 -15.57 9.67
C ALA A 72 1.20 -14.74 9.26
N ALA A 73 1.73 -14.92 8.04
CA ALA A 73 2.84 -14.13 7.52
C ALA A 73 2.47 -12.65 7.35
N LEU A 74 1.32 -12.37 6.74
CA LEU A 74 0.78 -11.02 6.58
C LEU A 74 0.62 -10.33 7.94
N ARG A 75 -0.04 -10.99 8.90
CA ARG A 75 -0.26 -10.44 10.24
C ARG A 75 1.05 -10.12 10.96
N ARG A 76 2.04 -11.02 10.86
CA ARG A 76 3.36 -10.85 11.49
C ARG A 76 4.09 -9.62 10.97
N VAL A 77 4.04 -9.39 9.65
CA VAL A 77 4.71 -8.26 8.99
C VAL A 77 3.91 -6.95 9.18
N ALA A 78 2.59 -7.01 9.03
CA ALA A 78 1.73 -5.83 9.04
C ALA A 78 1.60 -5.18 10.42
N THR A 79 1.45 -5.98 11.49
CA THR A 79 1.21 -5.49 12.86
C THR A 79 2.19 -4.38 13.29
N PRO A 80 3.52 -4.60 13.31
CA PRO A 80 4.45 -3.56 13.76
C PRO A 80 4.48 -2.33 12.83
N ILE A 81 4.20 -2.50 11.54
CA ILE A 81 4.17 -1.40 10.57
C ILE A 81 2.93 -0.53 10.79
N ILE A 82 1.78 -1.15 11.02
CA ILE A 82 0.52 -0.46 11.36
C ILE A 82 0.70 0.32 12.66
N GLU A 83 1.19 -0.33 13.70
CA GLU A 83 1.37 0.29 15.02
C GLU A 83 2.39 1.44 15.00
N SER A 84 3.48 1.32 14.25
CA SER A 84 4.47 2.41 14.15
C SER A 84 4.03 3.54 13.22
N SER A 85 3.40 3.23 12.08
CA SER A 85 3.09 4.21 11.03
C SER A 85 1.77 4.94 11.27
N LEU A 86 0.78 4.30 11.90
CA LEU A 86 -0.57 4.84 12.04
C LEU A 86 -0.92 5.26 13.47
N ALA A 87 -0.12 4.91 14.48
CA ALA A 87 -0.46 5.17 15.88
C ALA A 87 -0.82 6.62 16.19
N GLN A 88 -0.03 7.58 15.69
CA GLN A 88 -0.29 9.00 15.93
C GLN A 88 -1.58 9.45 15.25
N ALA A 89 -1.77 9.09 13.98
CA ALA A 89 -2.98 9.45 13.24
C ALA A 89 -4.23 8.86 13.89
N MET A 90 -4.18 7.61 14.35
CA MET A 90 -5.30 6.97 15.05
C MET A 90 -5.65 7.70 16.35
N ARG A 91 -4.65 8.04 17.17
CA ARG A 91 -4.85 8.81 18.42
C ARG A 91 -5.47 10.19 18.18
N ASP A 92 -4.95 10.93 17.20
CA ASP A 92 -5.36 12.32 16.97
C ASP A 92 -6.73 12.45 16.27
N THR A 93 -7.17 11.39 15.59
CA THR A 93 -8.39 11.42 14.77
C THR A 93 -9.54 10.60 15.33
N GLY A 94 -9.29 9.71 16.28
CA GLY A 94 -10.28 8.75 16.80
C GLY A 94 -10.59 7.60 15.84
N TYR A 95 -9.73 7.38 14.83
CA TYR A 95 -9.84 6.24 13.92
C TYR A 95 -9.08 5.05 14.50
N PHE A 96 -9.50 3.84 14.12
CA PHE A 96 -8.79 2.59 14.40
C PHE A 96 -8.56 1.81 13.10
N ALA A 97 -7.60 0.90 13.10
CA ALA A 97 -7.25 0.13 11.92
C ALA A 97 -7.83 -1.29 11.96
N LEU A 98 -8.37 -1.73 10.83
CA LEU A 98 -8.75 -3.11 10.57
C LEU A 98 -7.84 -3.69 9.49
N LEU A 99 -7.35 -4.90 9.72
CA LEU A 99 -6.66 -5.70 8.72
C LEU A 99 -7.58 -6.85 8.34
N THR A 100 -7.86 -7.01 7.05
CA THR A 100 -8.69 -8.10 6.52
C THR A 100 -7.89 -9.00 5.58
N ASP A 101 -8.33 -10.24 5.42
CA ASP A 101 -7.85 -11.12 4.36
C ASP A 101 -8.48 -10.77 3.00
N ALA A 102 -8.06 -11.49 1.95
CA ALA A 102 -8.55 -11.28 0.57
C ALA A 102 -10.07 -11.47 0.40
N HIS A 103 -10.74 -12.09 1.38
CA HIS A 103 -12.19 -12.31 1.37
C HIS A 103 -12.95 -11.28 2.20
N GLY A 104 -12.26 -10.32 2.84
CA GLY A 104 -12.88 -9.30 3.68
C GLY A 104 -13.11 -9.75 5.13
N VAL A 105 -12.54 -10.88 5.56
CA VAL A 105 -12.63 -11.35 6.95
C VAL A 105 -11.60 -10.63 7.80
N VAL A 106 -12.02 -10.07 8.94
CA VAL A 106 -11.12 -9.36 9.86
C VAL A 106 -10.11 -10.31 10.49
N ILE A 107 -8.82 -10.03 10.31
CA ILE A 107 -7.68 -10.80 10.83
C ILE A 107 -6.76 -9.98 11.75
N GLY A 108 -7.01 -8.67 11.90
CA GLY A 108 -6.31 -7.79 12.83
C GLY A 108 -7.14 -6.54 13.17
N VAL A 109 -6.98 -6.06 14.41
CA VAL A 109 -7.59 -4.82 14.91
C VAL A 109 -6.49 -4.06 15.66
N HIS A 110 -6.26 -2.80 15.30
CA HIS A 110 -5.16 -2.01 15.85
C HIS A 110 -5.61 -0.59 16.19
N GLY A 111 -4.97 0.01 17.20
CA GLY A 111 -5.30 1.37 17.67
C GLY A 111 -6.42 1.41 18.72
N PRO A 112 -6.92 2.62 19.06
CA PRO A 112 -7.86 2.84 20.16
C PRO A 112 -9.30 2.49 19.73
N ALA A 113 -9.55 1.22 19.40
CA ALA A 113 -10.89 0.72 19.15
C ALA A 113 -11.67 0.65 20.48
N ASP A 114 -12.46 1.68 20.78
CA ASP A 114 -13.30 1.73 21.98
C ASP A 114 -14.44 0.70 21.88
N LEU A 115 -14.22 -0.47 22.47
CA LEU A 115 -15.20 -1.57 22.47
C LEU A 115 -16.45 -1.28 23.32
N ALA A 116 -16.47 -0.20 24.10
CA ALA A 116 -17.70 0.26 24.75
C ALA A 116 -18.67 0.92 23.76
N ASN A 117 -18.17 1.38 22.60
CA ASN A 117 -19.00 1.87 21.51
C ASN A 117 -19.58 0.70 20.70
N PRO A 118 -20.92 0.52 20.64
CA PRO A 118 -21.53 -0.61 19.93
C PRO A 118 -21.16 -0.69 18.45
N HIS A 119 -20.98 0.46 17.78
CA HIS A 119 -20.60 0.50 16.37
C HIS A 119 -19.15 0.04 16.15
N VAL A 120 -18.25 0.32 17.09
CA VAL A 120 -16.88 -0.20 17.05
C VAL A 120 -16.90 -1.71 17.35
N GLN A 121 -17.58 -2.10 18.43
CA GLN A 121 -17.68 -3.51 18.85
C GLN A 121 -18.24 -4.42 17.75
N ALA A 122 -19.15 -3.92 16.92
CA ALA A 122 -19.75 -4.68 15.82
C ALA A 122 -18.71 -5.17 14.79
N ILE A 123 -17.73 -4.33 14.43
CA ILE A 123 -16.78 -4.59 13.34
C ILE A 123 -15.35 -4.88 13.81
N ALA A 124 -14.97 -4.38 14.98
CA ALA A 124 -13.62 -4.49 15.52
C ALA A 124 -13.38 -5.83 16.25
N ARG A 125 -13.75 -6.94 15.60
CA ARG A 125 -13.57 -8.30 16.13
C ARG A 125 -12.98 -9.19 15.04
N ILE A 126 -12.00 -10.00 15.44
CA ILE A 126 -11.42 -11.01 14.56
C ILE A 126 -12.51 -11.98 14.09
N GLY A 127 -12.52 -12.28 12.79
CA GLY A 127 -13.46 -13.20 12.15
C GLY A 127 -14.76 -12.56 11.66
N VAL A 128 -15.00 -11.26 11.89
CA VAL A 128 -16.16 -10.58 11.29
C VAL A 128 -16.01 -10.56 9.77
N ASP A 129 -17.06 -10.94 9.05
CA ASP A 129 -17.13 -10.86 7.59
C ASP A 129 -17.58 -9.45 7.17
N LEU A 130 -16.66 -8.70 6.57
CA LEU A 130 -16.90 -7.35 6.04
C LEU A 130 -16.83 -7.31 4.51
N SER A 131 -17.04 -8.46 3.85
CA SER A 131 -17.12 -8.55 2.40
C SER A 131 -18.30 -7.76 1.84
N GLU A 132 -18.20 -7.34 0.57
CA GLU A 132 -19.32 -6.65 -0.12
C GLU A 132 -20.59 -7.52 -0.14
N ALA A 133 -20.43 -8.84 -0.17
CA ALA A 133 -21.55 -9.78 -0.13
C ALA A 133 -22.29 -9.75 1.21
N ALA A 134 -21.57 -9.57 2.33
CA ALA A 134 -22.15 -9.51 3.67
C ALA A 134 -22.69 -8.11 4.00
N VAL A 135 -21.85 -7.07 3.86
CA VAL A 135 -22.11 -5.72 4.37
C VAL A 135 -22.26 -4.65 3.29
N GLY A 136 -22.41 -5.06 2.02
CA GLY A 136 -22.68 -4.15 0.92
C GLY A 136 -21.48 -3.23 0.62
N THR A 137 -21.76 -2.04 0.11
CA THR A 137 -20.69 -1.10 -0.28
C THR A 137 -19.98 -0.56 0.95
N THR A 138 -18.73 -1.00 1.13
CA THR A 138 -17.79 -0.55 2.17
C THR A 138 -16.42 -0.27 1.54
N ALA A 139 -15.55 0.46 2.24
CA ALA A 139 -14.17 0.65 1.80
C ALA A 139 -13.41 -0.69 1.67
N ILE A 140 -13.77 -1.70 2.46
CA ILE A 140 -13.16 -3.04 2.44
C ILE A 140 -13.48 -3.74 1.12
N GLY A 141 -14.76 -3.91 0.82
CA GLY A 141 -15.18 -4.55 -0.44
C GLY A 141 -14.68 -3.81 -1.67
N ALA A 142 -14.73 -2.47 -1.64
CA ALA A 142 -14.27 -1.65 -2.75
C ALA A 142 -12.75 -1.70 -2.96
N ALA A 143 -11.94 -1.62 -1.91
CA ALA A 143 -10.48 -1.72 -2.04
C ALA A 143 -10.05 -3.08 -2.61
N LEU A 144 -10.70 -4.17 -2.16
CA LEU A 144 -10.44 -5.53 -2.64
C LEU A 144 -10.89 -5.72 -4.10
N GLY A 145 -12.06 -5.21 -4.46
CA GLY A 145 -12.62 -5.33 -5.82
C GLY A 145 -11.91 -4.45 -6.85
N GLU A 146 -11.72 -3.17 -6.53
CA GLU A 146 -11.13 -2.17 -7.44
C GLU A 146 -9.59 -2.20 -7.44
N ARG A 147 -8.97 -2.93 -6.49
CA ARG A 147 -7.51 -3.06 -6.37
C ARG A 147 -6.79 -1.70 -6.27
N MET A 148 -7.45 -0.72 -5.65
CA MET A 148 -6.92 0.62 -5.44
C MET A 148 -7.32 1.19 -4.08
N PRO A 149 -6.56 2.17 -3.55
CA PRO A 149 -6.97 2.87 -2.33
C PRO A 149 -8.24 3.68 -2.52
N VAL A 150 -9.15 3.59 -1.56
CA VAL A 150 -10.48 4.22 -1.58
C VAL A 150 -10.72 5.05 -0.32
N TRP A 151 -11.64 6.02 -0.44
CA TRP A 151 -12.20 6.76 0.68
C TRP A 151 -13.72 6.69 0.57
N LEU A 152 -14.39 6.35 1.67
CA LEU A 152 -15.84 6.24 1.75
C LEU A 152 -16.33 6.97 3.00
N HIS A 153 -17.31 7.86 2.85
CA HIS A 153 -17.81 8.74 3.89
C HIS A 153 -19.31 8.57 4.06
N ARG A 154 -19.73 8.14 5.26
CA ARG A 154 -21.14 8.14 5.69
C ARG A 154 -22.04 7.40 4.72
N GLY A 155 -23.11 8.04 4.28
CA GLY A 155 -24.12 7.51 3.39
C GLY A 155 -23.63 7.09 2.00
N GLU A 156 -22.34 7.25 1.68
CA GLU A 156 -21.72 6.56 0.55
C GLU A 156 -21.66 5.03 0.76
N HIS A 157 -21.66 4.58 2.03
CA HIS A 157 -21.91 3.18 2.34
C HIS A 157 -23.34 2.80 1.93
N PHE A 158 -23.52 1.57 1.46
CA PHE A 158 -24.81 1.14 0.92
C PHE A 158 -25.90 1.12 2.01
N PHE A 159 -25.64 0.45 3.14
CA PHE A 159 -26.63 0.33 4.22
C PHE A 159 -26.67 1.56 5.11
N GLU A 160 -27.88 1.89 5.58
CA GLU A 160 -28.09 2.95 6.57
C GLU A 160 -27.34 2.65 7.88
N ASP A 161 -27.34 1.39 8.34
CA ASP A 161 -26.60 0.97 9.54
C ASP A 161 -25.08 1.18 9.41
N THR A 162 -24.55 1.27 8.19
CA THR A 162 -23.13 1.58 7.90
C THR A 162 -22.85 3.07 7.66
N ALA A 163 -23.88 3.92 7.57
CA ALA A 163 -23.71 5.35 7.34
C ALA A 163 -23.06 6.08 8.54
N VAL A 164 -22.90 5.41 9.67
CA VAL A 164 -22.13 5.93 10.82
C VAL A 164 -20.62 5.94 10.57
N TYR A 165 -20.12 5.13 9.62
CA TYR A 165 -18.69 4.93 9.40
C TYR A 165 -18.10 5.90 8.36
N SER A 166 -16.82 6.19 8.51
CA SER A 166 -15.99 6.82 7.47
C SER A 166 -14.69 6.05 7.39
N CYS A 167 -14.32 5.61 6.20
CA CYS A 167 -13.32 4.59 6.00
C CYS A 167 -12.29 5.00 4.93
N ALA A 168 -11.03 4.75 5.21
CA ALA A 168 -9.92 4.85 4.26
C ALA A 168 -9.31 3.46 4.09
N GLY A 169 -9.47 2.86 2.90
CA GLY A 169 -9.00 1.51 2.62
C GLY A 169 -7.87 1.50 1.59
N ALA A 170 -6.90 0.59 1.74
CA ALA A 170 -5.97 0.24 0.67
C ALA A 170 -5.75 -1.28 0.60
N PRO A 171 -5.78 -1.87 -0.61
CA PRO A 171 -5.46 -3.28 -0.79
C PRO A 171 -4.00 -3.57 -0.45
N LEU A 172 -3.73 -4.82 -0.12
CA LEU A 172 -2.41 -5.36 0.15
C LEU A 172 -2.11 -6.46 -0.85
N PHE A 173 -0.96 -6.38 -1.51
CA PHE A 173 -0.50 -7.38 -2.46
C PHE A 173 0.61 -8.25 -1.87
N GLY A 174 0.50 -9.56 -2.11
CA GLY A 174 1.50 -10.53 -1.73
C GLY A 174 2.72 -10.49 -2.65
N PRO A 175 3.82 -11.16 -2.26
CA PRO A 175 5.03 -11.25 -3.08
C PRO A 175 4.80 -11.86 -4.47
N ASP A 176 3.76 -12.67 -4.63
CA ASP A 176 3.31 -13.31 -5.87
C ASP A 176 2.40 -12.42 -6.74
N GLY A 177 2.08 -11.21 -6.26
CA GLY A 177 1.21 -10.25 -6.95
C GLY A 177 -0.28 -10.47 -6.70
N ALA A 178 -0.65 -11.49 -5.92
CA ALA A 178 -2.04 -11.70 -5.52
C ALA A 178 -2.48 -10.63 -4.52
N CYS A 179 -3.75 -10.20 -4.58
CA CYS A 179 -4.31 -9.38 -3.51
C CYS A 179 -4.61 -10.30 -2.32
N ILE A 180 -3.88 -10.12 -1.21
CA ILE A 180 -3.91 -11.02 -0.04
C ILE A 180 -4.78 -10.47 1.10
N GLY A 181 -5.26 -9.24 0.96
CA GLY A 181 -6.09 -8.57 1.97
C GLY A 181 -6.13 -7.07 1.75
N MET A 182 -6.63 -6.35 2.76
CA MET A 182 -6.59 -4.90 2.75
C MET A 182 -6.45 -4.32 4.17
N LEU A 183 -5.91 -3.11 4.24
CA LEU A 183 -5.82 -2.29 5.45
C LEU A 183 -6.87 -1.19 5.37
N ASP A 184 -7.64 -1.04 6.43
CA ASP A 184 -8.66 -0.01 6.57
C ASP A 184 -8.43 0.84 7.82
N LEU A 185 -8.64 2.15 7.72
CA LEU A 185 -8.83 3.04 8.86
C LEU A 185 -10.29 3.44 8.94
N THR A 186 -10.98 3.03 10.00
CA THR A 186 -12.39 3.34 10.26
C THR A 186 -12.54 4.36 11.39
N GLY A 187 -13.39 5.35 11.17
CA GLY A 187 -13.89 6.26 12.20
C GLY A 187 -15.41 6.14 12.35
N VAL A 188 -15.90 6.16 13.59
CA VAL A 188 -17.34 6.15 13.92
C VAL A 188 -17.80 7.56 14.22
N LEU A 189 -18.83 8.02 13.53
CA LEU A 189 -19.34 9.38 13.65
C LEU A 189 -18.26 10.46 13.52
N ALA A 190 -17.14 10.14 12.87
CA ALA A 190 -15.97 11.01 12.78
C ALA A 190 -16.14 12.09 11.68
N PRO A 191 -15.41 13.22 11.81
CA PRO A 191 -15.28 14.20 10.74
C PRO A 191 -14.62 13.60 9.50
N GLU A 192 -14.92 14.18 8.33
CA GLU A 192 -14.31 13.75 7.07
C GLU A 192 -12.79 14.05 7.05
N ARG A 193 -11.97 13.05 6.71
CA ARG A 193 -10.51 13.16 6.67
C ARG A 193 -9.92 12.45 5.46
N ARG A 194 -10.23 12.94 4.26
CA ARG A 194 -9.80 12.36 2.96
C ARG A 194 -8.29 12.08 2.87
N ALA A 195 -7.47 12.88 3.54
CA ALA A 195 -6.01 12.71 3.58
C ALA A 195 -5.58 11.35 4.17
N LEU A 196 -6.40 10.70 5.01
CA LEU A 196 -6.12 9.37 5.56
C LEU A 196 -5.98 8.31 4.47
N LYS A 197 -6.64 8.48 3.31
CA LYS A 197 -6.45 7.58 2.16
C LYS A 197 -4.99 7.49 1.74
N HIS A 198 -4.27 8.61 1.72
CA HIS A 198 -2.86 8.64 1.33
C HIS A 198 -1.97 7.97 2.38
N LEU A 199 -2.31 8.15 3.66
CA LEU A 199 -1.59 7.54 4.76
C LEU A 199 -1.77 6.00 4.75
N VAL A 200 -2.99 5.50 4.59
CA VAL A 200 -3.27 4.06 4.49
C VAL A 200 -2.58 3.45 3.26
N ALA A 201 -2.62 4.13 2.12
CA ALA A 201 -1.91 3.69 0.92
C ALA A 201 -0.38 3.63 1.11
N ALA A 202 0.20 4.60 1.83
CA ALA A 202 1.63 4.57 2.15
C ALA A 202 1.99 3.42 3.10
N THR A 203 1.16 3.19 4.12
CA THR A 203 1.34 2.07 5.06
C THR A 203 1.18 0.72 4.34
N ALA A 204 0.22 0.58 3.43
CA ALA A 204 0.06 -0.61 2.60
C ALA A 204 1.33 -0.91 1.78
N ARG A 205 1.91 0.09 1.10
CA ARG A 205 3.19 -0.08 0.39
C ARG A 205 4.34 -0.53 1.29
N ARG A 206 4.42 -0.01 2.52
CA ARG A 206 5.42 -0.46 3.51
C ARG A 206 5.24 -1.94 3.89
N ILE A 207 3.99 -2.38 4.03
CA ILE A 207 3.67 -3.78 4.32
C ILE A 207 4.08 -4.66 3.13
N GLU A 208 3.71 -4.29 1.91
CA GLU A 208 4.12 -4.99 0.67
C GLU A 208 5.63 -5.07 0.53
N HIS A 209 6.33 -3.95 0.77
CA HIS A 209 7.80 -3.89 0.79
C HIS A 209 8.38 -4.93 1.75
N ALA A 210 7.86 -4.98 2.98
CA ALA A 210 8.35 -5.90 4.01
C ALA A 210 8.00 -7.37 3.71
N LEU A 211 6.87 -7.63 3.05
CA LEU A 211 6.50 -8.98 2.60
C LEU A 211 7.48 -9.51 1.53
N VAL A 212 7.82 -8.68 0.54
CA VAL A 212 8.77 -9.04 -0.51
C VAL A 212 10.18 -9.19 0.06
N ALA A 213 10.60 -8.30 0.96
CA ALA A 213 11.90 -8.41 1.62
C ALA A 213 12.05 -9.67 2.49
N ALA A 214 10.94 -10.21 3.01
CA ALA A 214 10.91 -11.45 3.78
C ALA A 214 10.84 -12.71 2.91
N ALA A 215 10.60 -12.61 1.60
CA ALA A 215 10.60 -13.75 0.70
C ALA A 215 12.01 -14.34 0.58
N PRO A 216 12.19 -15.67 0.57
CA PRO A 216 13.49 -16.30 0.31
C PRO A 216 14.02 -15.90 -1.06
N HIS A 217 15.27 -15.45 -1.14
CA HIS A 217 15.89 -15.01 -2.39
C HIS A 217 17.42 -15.14 -2.33
N ALA A 218 18.06 -15.15 -3.50
CA ALA A 218 19.50 -15.03 -3.65
C ALA A 218 19.93 -13.56 -3.85
N LEU A 219 19.07 -12.77 -4.52
CA LEU A 219 19.34 -11.37 -4.85
C LEU A 219 18.09 -10.51 -4.63
N SER A 220 18.24 -9.35 -4.01
CA SER A 220 17.21 -8.32 -3.94
C SER A 220 17.60 -7.15 -4.85
N LEU A 221 16.61 -6.63 -5.58
CA LEU A 221 16.75 -5.44 -6.40
C LEU A 221 15.83 -4.37 -5.84
N ARG A 222 16.37 -3.16 -5.67
CA ARG A 222 15.61 -1.99 -5.31
C ARG A 222 15.58 -1.01 -6.47
N LEU A 223 14.38 -0.60 -6.87
CA LEU A 223 14.11 0.20 -8.05
C LEU A 223 13.52 1.56 -7.64
N ALA A 224 13.95 2.60 -8.33
CA ALA A 224 13.34 3.91 -8.28
C ALA A 224 13.23 4.49 -9.69
N TRP A 225 12.33 5.45 -9.88
CA TRP A 225 12.28 6.22 -11.13
C TRP A 225 13.59 6.98 -11.37
N PRO A 226 13.97 7.24 -12.64
CA PRO A 226 15.14 8.04 -12.99
C PRO A 226 15.21 9.35 -12.21
N GLY A 227 16.42 9.73 -11.78
CA GLY A 227 16.63 10.94 -10.97
C GLY A 227 16.23 10.81 -9.50
N ARG A 228 15.73 9.65 -9.06
CA ARG A 228 15.54 9.32 -7.64
C ARG A 228 16.48 8.21 -7.21
N LEU A 229 17.00 8.34 -6.00
CA LEU A 229 17.77 7.28 -5.39
C LEU A 229 16.81 6.31 -4.71
N PRO A 230 16.99 4.99 -4.91
CA PRO A 230 16.28 3.99 -4.12
C PRO A 230 16.47 4.33 -2.63
N GLY A 231 15.42 4.45 -1.84
CA GLY A 231 15.56 4.84 -0.44
C GLY A 231 14.28 5.02 0.35
N ASP A 232 13.12 4.92 -0.27
CA ASP A 232 11.85 5.29 0.36
C ASP A 232 10.77 4.21 0.15
N ASP A 233 9.55 4.46 0.63
CA ASP A 233 8.46 3.47 0.55
C ASP A 233 7.79 3.42 -0.84
N ALA A 234 8.20 4.27 -1.78
CA ALA A 234 7.74 4.26 -3.16
C ALA A 234 8.67 3.43 -4.07
N ASP A 235 9.78 2.94 -3.54
CA ASP A 235 10.68 2.04 -4.25
C ASP A 235 9.98 0.75 -4.70
N GLY A 236 10.30 0.32 -5.92
CA GLY A 236 10.05 -1.05 -6.34
C GLY A 236 11.04 -2.00 -5.66
N ILE A 237 10.57 -3.17 -5.24
CA ILE A 237 11.44 -4.27 -4.83
C ILE A 237 11.13 -5.51 -5.66
N LEU A 238 12.21 -6.18 -6.06
CA LEU A 238 12.17 -7.53 -6.59
C LEU A 238 13.09 -8.42 -5.75
N ALA A 239 12.69 -9.68 -5.58
CA ALA A 239 13.54 -10.73 -5.06
C ALA A 239 13.70 -11.79 -6.15
N LEU A 240 14.94 -12.22 -6.39
CA LEU A 240 15.32 -13.17 -7.41
C LEU A 240 15.91 -14.43 -6.77
N ASP A 241 15.66 -15.58 -7.37
CA ASP A 241 16.41 -16.81 -7.07
C ASP A 241 17.84 -16.77 -7.67
N GLY A 242 18.58 -17.87 -7.53
CA GLY A 242 19.96 -17.97 -8.01
C GLY A 242 20.12 -17.94 -9.54
N ASP A 243 19.06 -18.26 -10.28
CA ASP A 243 19.06 -18.32 -11.73
C ASP A 243 18.60 -16.99 -12.36
N GLY A 244 17.96 -16.12 -11.57
CA GLY A 244 17.47 -14.81 -12.00
C GLY A 244 15.95 -14.78 -12.24
N ALA A 245 15.23 -15.85 -11.87
CA ALA A 245 13.77 -15.82 -11.88
C ALA A 245 13.26 -14.91 -10.77
N ILE A 246 12.23 -14.11 -11.08
CA ILE A 246 11.58 -13.25 -10.09
C ILE A 246 10.71 -14.14 -9.20
N VAL A 247 11.07 -14.26 -7.93
CA VAL A 247 10.31 -15.04 -6.94
C VAL A 247 9.38 -14.16 -6.11
N ALA A 248 9.65 -12.85 -6.06
CA ALA A 248 8.81 -11.89 -5.37
C ALA A 248 8.91 -10.50 -5.99
N ALA A 249 7.80 -9.78 -6.06
CA ALA A 249 7.74 -8.39 -6.49
C ALA A 249 6.70 -7.61 -5.67
N ASN A 250 7.01 -6.36 -5.32
CA ASN A 250 5.95 -5.46 -4.83
C ASN A 250 5.26 -4.80 -6.02
N ARG A 251 4.09 -4.19 -5.77
CA ARG A 251 3.31 -3.53 -6.81
C ARG A 251 4.10 -2.43 -7.52
N ALA A 252 4.92 -1.66 -6.80
CA ALA A 252 5.73 -0.59 -7.38
C ALA A 252 6.76 -1.12 -8.39
N ALA A 253 7.42 -2.25 -8.12
CA ALA A 253 8.33 -2.88 -9.07
C ALA A 253 7.58 -3.41 -10.30
N ALA A 254 6.42 -4.03 -10.09
CA ALA A 254 5.58 -4.49 -11.19
C ALA A 254 5.14 -3.34 -12.09
N GLU A 255 4.75 -2.19 -11.53
CA GLU A 255 4.40 -0.98 -12.29
C GLU A 255 5.61 -0.38 -13.02
N MET A 256 6.79 -0.30 -12.37
CA MET A 256 8.00 0.27 -12.98
C MET A 256 8.55 -0.56 -14.15
N LEU A 257 8.38 -1.88 -14.09
CA LEU A 257 8.90 -2.84 -15.07
C LEU A 257 7.83 -3.46 -15.97
N ASP A 258 6.57 -3.04 -15.84
CA ASP A 258 5.40 -3.59 -16.55
C ASP A 258 5.28 -5.12 -16.43
N LEU A 259 5.42 -5.63 -15.20
CA LEU A 259 5.35 -7.06 -14.90
C LEU A 259 3.92 -7.52 -14.63
N GLN A 260 3.62 -8.75 -15.04
CA GLN A 260 2.39 -9.45 -14.68
C GLN A 260 2.73 -10.82 -14.06
N PRO A 261 2.00 -11.28 -13.03
CA PRO A 261 2.11 -12.66 -12.54
C PRO A 261 1.58 -13.68 -13.58
N PRO A 262 2.14 -14.91 -13.66
CA PRO A 262 3.33 -15.36 -12.95
C PRO A 262 4.57 -14.57 -13.41
N TRP A 263 5.43 -14.21 -12.46
CA TRP A 263 6.53 -13.29 -12.74
C TRP A 263 7.48 -13.85 -13.81
N PRO A 264 7.86 -13.05 -14.81
CA PRO A 264 8.80 -13.50 -15.82
C PRO A 264 10.22 -13.56 -15.24
N HIS A 265 11.15 -14.13 -16.02
CA HIS A 265 12.57 -14.00 -15.72
C HIS A 265 13.01 -12.53 -15.77
N ILE A 266 13.97 -12.11 -14.92
CA ILE A 266 14.36 -10.69 -14.83
C ILE A 266 14.85 -10.12 -16.16
N GLU A 267 15.45 -10.95 -17.00
CA GLU A 267 15.96 -10.58 -18.32
C GLU A 267 14.86 -10.27 -19.35
N ALA A 268 13.62 -10.69 -19.09
CA ALA A 268 12.48 -10.29 -19.90
C ALA A 268 12.01 -8.86 -19.56
N ALA A 269 12.44 -8.33 -18.42
CA ALA A 269 12.05 -7.00 -17.94
C ALA A 269 13.19 -5.98 -18.07
N LEU A 270 14.40 -6.36 -17.67
CA LEU A 270 15.61 -5.56 -17.80
C LEU A 270 16.37 -5.95 -19.06
N ALA A 271 16.85 -4.96 -19.81
CA ALA A 271 17.71 -5.17 -20.97
C ALA A 271 19.17 -5.42 -20.55
N LEU A 272 19.37 -6.32 -19.58
CA LEU A 272 20.64 -6.69 -18.97
C LEU A 272 20.57 -8.18 -18.57
N PRO A 273 21.68 -8.94 -18.67
CA PRO A 273 21.72 -10.31 -18.16
C PRO A 273 21.66 -10.32 -16.63
N ALA A 274 21.03 -11.35 -16.06
CA ALA A 274 20.91 -11.53 -14.61
C ALA A 274 22.29 -11.57 -13.93
N SER A 275 23.28 -12.19 -14.57
CA SER A 275 24.67 -12.24 -14.10
C SER A 275 25.26 -10.85 -13.81
N ALA A 276 24.91 -9.83 -14.59
CA ALA A 276 25.37 -8.46 -14.36
C ALA A 276 24.78 -7.85 -13.08
N LEU A 277 23.56 -8.24 -12.69
CA LEU A 277 22.93 -7.82 -11.44
C LEU A 277 23.63 -8.45 -10.24
N PHE A 278 23.92 -9.75 -10.32
CA PHE A 278 24.68 -10.47 -9.31
C PHE A 278 26.11 -9.93 -9.16
N ASP A 279 26.79 -9.65 -10.28
CA ASP A 279 28.12 -9.03 -10.26
C ASP A 279 28.11 -7.64 -9.64
N ALA A 280 27.10 -6.83 -9.95
CA ALA A 280 26.93 -5.52 -9.34
C ALA A 280 26.74 -5.63 -7.81
N ALA A 281 25.94 -6.60 -7.35
CA ALA A 281 25.73 -6.83 -5.93
C ALA A 281 26.99 -7.34 -5.21
N ARG A 282 27.74 -8.29 -5.81
CA ARG A 282 29.03 -8.78 -5.31
C ARG A 282 30.05 -7.65 -5.13
N ARG A 283 30.07 -6.72 -6.09
CA ARG A 283 30.95 -5.54 -6.07
C ARG A 283 30.42 -4.41 -5.19
N GLN A 284 29.27 -4.58 -4.55
CA GLN A 284 28.59 -3.55 -3.74
C GLN A 284 28.39 -2.24 -4.51
N ARG A 285 28.07 -2.36 -5.82
CA ARG A 285 27.91 -1.22 -6.71
C ARG A 285 26.82 -0.30 -6.16
N PRO A 286 27.07 1.03 -6.06
CA PRO A 286 26.03 1.98 -5.69
C PRO A 286 24.95 2.07 -6.77
N PRO A 287 23.77 2.68 -6.48
CA PRO A 287 22.67 2.76 -7.41
C PRO A 287 23.08 3.27 -8.80
N TRP A 288 22.56 2.64 -9.86
CA TRP A 288 22.85 3.00 -11.25
C TRP A 288 21.60 2.89 -12.12
N GLU A 289 21.61 3.56 -13.27
CA GLU A 289 20.52 3.42 -14.23
C GLU A 289 20.65 2.13 -15.05
N ALA A 290 19.64 1.27 -14.95
CA ALA A 290 19.47 0.07 -15.75
C ALA A 290 18.41 0.30 -16.85
N PRO A 291 18.66 -0.11 -18.10
CA PRO A 291 17.65 -0.08 -19.16
C PRO A 291 16.61 -1.19 -18.99
N THR A 292 15.36 -0.91 -19.38
CA THR A 292 14.27 -1.89 -19.45
C THR A 292 13.87 -2.15 -20.90
N TRP A 293 13.22 -3.27 -21.18
CA TRP A 293 12.69 -3.56 -22.53
C TRP A 293 11.53 -2.66 -22.94
N ALA A 294 10.87 -1.99 -21.98
CA ALA A 294 9.83 -1.00 -22.23
C ALA A 294 10.38 0.36 -22.75
N GLY A 295 11.68 0.45 -23.04
CA GLY A 295 12.32 1.69 -23.49
C GLY A 295 12.53 2.73 -22.38
N LEU A 296 12.29 2.35 -21.13
CA LEU A 296 12.51 3.18 -19.94
C LEU A 296 13.85 2.85 -19.30
N ARG A 297 14.25 3.69 -18.34
CA ARG A 297 15.38 3.43 -17.44
C ARG A 297 14.85 3.43 -16.01
N VAL A 298 15.46 2.63 -15.15
CA VAL A 298 15.17 2.62 -13.72
C VAL A 298 16.47 2.76 -12.94
N MET A 299 16.44 3.51 -11.85
CA MET A 299 17.53 3.53 -10.88
C MET A 299 17.49 2.24 -10.08
N LEU A 300 18.54 1.44 -10.16
CA LEU A 300 18.61 0.10 -9.61
C LEU A 300 19.73 0.00 -8.59
N LEU A 301 19.44 -0.67 -7.48
CA LEU A 301 20.41 -1.14 -6.50
C LEU A 301 20.24 -2.65 -6.34
N ALA A 302 21.32 -3.41 -6.52
CA ALA A 302 21.32 -4.86 -6.30
C ALA A 302 22.04 -5.20 -4.99
N GLN A 303 21.45 -6.08 -4.17
CA GLN A 303 22.01 -6.55 -2.92
C GLN A 303 21.82 -8.06 -2.80
N LEU A 304 22.91 -8.80 -2.57
CA LEU A 304 22.83 -10.22 -2.26
C LEU A 304 22.06 -10.41 -0.95
N ALA A 305 21.34 -11.52 -0.83
CA ALA A 305 20.75 -11.91 0.44
C ALA A 305 21.85 -11.99 1.51
N SER A 306 21.75 -11.18 2.56
CA SER A 306 22.58 -11.36 3.75
C SER A 306 22.05 -12.55 4.53
N GLN A 307 22.94 -13.37 5.10
CA GLN A 307 22.53 -14.54 5.90
C GLN A 307 21.71 -14.19 7.15
N GLU A 308 21.60 -12.91 7.53
CA GLU A 308 20.66 -12.43 8.53
C GLU A 308 20.11 -11.04 8.16
N PRO A 309 18.80 -10.78 8.32
CA PRO A 309 18.27 -9.42 8.33
C PRO A 309 18.65 -8.73 9.65
N PRO A 310 19.20 -7.50 9.65
CA PRO A 310 19.47 -6.78 10.88
C PRO A 310 18.17 -6.53 11.67
N ALA A 311 18.13 -7.02 12.91
CA ALA A 311 17.02 -6.78 13.83
C ALA A 311 16.81 -5.27 14.03
N GLY A 312 15.63 -4.78 13.65
CA GLY A 312 15.22 -3.39 13.91
C GLY A 312 15.74 -2.34 12.92
N ALA A 313 16.44 -2.72 11.84
CA ALA A 313 16.71 -1.77 10.76
C ALA A 313 15.41 -1.50 10.00
N SER A 314 15.07 -0.23 9.80
CA SER A 314 14.02 0.15 8.86
C SER A 314 14.37 -0.46 7.50
N ALA A 315 13.58 -1.45 7.07
CA ALA A 315 13.77 -2.17 5.81
C ALA A 315 13.79 -1.26 4.57
N THR A 316 13.48 0.03 4.75
CA THR A 316 13.32 1.03 3.69
C THR A 316 14.53 1.95 3.54
N ALA A 317 15.47 1.98 4.49
CA ALA A 317 16.60 2.91 4.43
C ALA A 317 17.84 2.27 3.77
N LEU A 318 18.24 2.80 2.62
CA LEU A 318 19.60 2.60 2.08
C LEU A 318 20.64 2.89 3.18
N PRO A 319 21.70 2.07 3.32
CA PRO A 319 22.81 2.38 4.21
C PRO A 319 23.36 3.79 3.92
N LEU A 320 23.65 4.57 4.97
CA LEU A 320 24.06 5.99 4.87
C LEU A 320 25.22 6.20 3.88
N ARG A 321 26.17 5.26 3.82
CA ARG A 321 27.30 5.29 2.88
C ARG A 321 26.84 5.22 1.42
N HIS A 322 25.83 4.41 1.11
CA HIS A 322 25.27 4.27 -0.23
C HIS A 322 24.47 5.51 -0.60
N ARG A 323 23.65 6.05 0.33
CA ARG A 323 22.96 7.33 0.13
C ARG A 323 23.94 8.46 -0.17
N GLN A 324 24.99 8.61 0.62
CA GLN A 324 25.96 9.69 0.44
C GLN A 324 26.69 9.58 -0.91
N THR A 325 27.11 8.38 -1.30
CA THR A 325 27.81 8.16 -2.58
C THR A 325 26.88 8.39 -3.77
N ALA A 326 25.63 7.97 -3.66
CA ALA A 326 24.64 8.13 -4.70
C ALA A 326 24.19 9.60 -4.87
N LEU A 327 24.04 10.35 -3.78
CA LEU A 327 23.79 11.81 -3.82
C LEU A 327 24.92 12.56 -4.52
N ILE A 328 26.17 12.15 -4.27
CA ILE A 328 27.35 12.72 -4.95
C ILE A 328 27.30 12.45 -6.45
N ARG A 329 26.98 11.22 -6.87
CA ARG A 329 26.87 10.88 -8.30
C ARG A 329 25.70 11.59 -8.98
N GLN A 330 24.54 11.67 -8.32
CA GLN A 330 23.39 12.40 -8.83
C GLN A 330 23.71 13.88 -9.05
N ALA A 331 24.32 14.55 -8.07
CA ALA A 331 24.68 15.96 -8.21
C ALA A 331 25.70 16.19 -9.34
N VAL A 332 26.60 15.24 -9.59
CA VAL A 332 27.55 15.29 -10.71
C VAL A 332 26.83 15.10 -12.05
N ALA A 333 25.87 14.18 -12.13
CA ALA A 333 25.05 13.98 -13.33
C ALA A 333 24.19 15.21 -13.65
N GLU A 334 23.52 15.78 -12.64
CA GLU A 334 22.73 17.02 -12.77
C GLU A 334 23.59 18.25 -13.11
N ALA A 335 24.88 18.23 -12.77
CA ALA A 335 25.85 19.24 -13.15
C ALA A 335 26.51 18.97 -14.53
N GLY A 336 26.01 18.00 -15.31
CA GLY A 336 26.55 17.66 -16.62
C GLY A 336 28.00 17.14 -16.57
N GLY A 337 28.38 16.48 -15.47
CA GLY A 337 29.75 16.02 -15.22
C GLY A 337 30.67 17.06 -14.56
N ASN A 338 30.18 18.28 -14.31
CA ASN A 338 30.98 19.31 -13.64
C ASN A 338 31.09 19.06 -12.12
N VAL A 339 32.19 18.43 -11.72
CA VAL A 339 32.49 18.08 -10.31
C VAL A 339 32.59 19.32 -9.41
N ALA A 340 33.04 20.47 -9.91
CA ALA A 340 33.13 21.69 -9.11
C ALA A 340 31.75 22.26 -8.78
N GLU A 341 30.85 22.26 -9.76
CA GLU A 341 29.46 22.69 -9.58
C GLU A 341 28.69 21.72 -8.68
N ALA A 342 28.88 20.41 -8.85
CA ALA A 342 28.29 19.40 -7.97
C ALA A 342 28.76 19.54 -6.52
N ALA A 343 30.06 19.75 -6.30
CA ALA A 343 30.64 19.98 -4.98
C ALA A 343 30.06 21.23 -4.31
N ARG A 344 29.89 22.32 -5.08
CA ARG A 344 29.29 23.57 -4.61
C ARG A 344 27.82 23.39 -4.20
N ARG A 345 27.03 22.69 -5.00
CA ARG A 345 25.61 22.39 -4.71
C ARG A 345 25.45 21.51 -3.46
N LEU A 346 26.37 20.57 -3.27
CA LEU A 346 26.34 19.65 -2.12
C LEU A 346 26.98 20.22 -0.85
N GLY A 347 27.63 21.39 -0.91
CA GLY A 347 28.34 21.97 0.22
C GLY A 347 29.53 21.15 0.71
N ILE A 348 30.17 20.35 -0.17
CA ILE A 348 31.33 19.50 0.18
C ILE A 348 32.54 19.83 -0.69
N SER A 349 33.74 19.38 -0.29
CA SER A 349 34.96 19.63 -1.06
C SER A 349 35.03 18.78 -2.34
N ARG A 350 35.63 19.33 -3.41
CA ARG A 350 35.91 18.60 -4.68
C ARG A 350 36.67 17.29 -4.44
N ALA A 351 37.64 17.30 -3.52
CA ALA A 351 38.41 16.11 -3.13
C ALA A 351 37.53 15.01 -2.51
N THR A 352 36.48 15.38 -1.78
CA THR A 352 35.51 14.43 -1.23
C THR A 352 34.64 13.82 -2.33
N VAL A 353 34.24 14.62 -3.32
CA VAL A 353 33.52 14.12 -4.51
C VAL A 353 34.39 13.12 -5.27
N TYR A 354 35.63 13.47 -5.65
CA TYR A 354 36.53 12.57 -6.39
C TYR A 354 36.78 11.24 -5.66
N ARG A 355 37.06 11.29 -4.36
CA ARG A 355 37.30 10.08 -3.54
C ARG A 355 36.08 9.15 -3.48
N LYS A 356 34.87 9.72 -3.47
CA LYS A 356 33.61 8.95 -3.47
C LYS A 356 33.20 8.47 -4.85
N LEU A 357 33.63 9.14 -5.92
CA LEU A 357 33.48 8.64 -7.30
C LEU A 357 34.46 7.50 -7.61
N GLN A 358 35.67 7.53 -7.03
CA GLN A 358 36.74 6.53 -7.25
C GLN A 358 36.67 5.31 -6.32
N SER A 359 35.92 5.40 -5.21
CA SER A 359 35.65 4.23 -4.37
C SER A 359 34.65 3.32 -5.09
N PRO A 360 34.97 2.02 -5.29
CA PRO A 360 34.07 1.07 -5.92
C PRO A 360 32.73 0.95 -5.18
#